data_AF-A0A2E4BSQ3-F1
#
_entry.id   AF-A0A2E4BSQ3-F1
#
_cell.length_a   1.000
_cell.length_b   1.000
_cell.length_c   1.000
_cell.angle_alpha   90.00
_cell.angle_beta   90.00
_cell.angle_gamma   90.00
#
_symmetry.space_group_name_H-M   'P 1'
#
loop_
_entity.id
_entity.type
_entity.pdbx_description
1 polymer ?
#
loop_
_entity_poly.entity_id
_entity_poly.type
_entity_poly.pdbx_seq_one_letter_code
_entity_poly.pdbx_strand_id
1 'polypeptide(L)' 'MRAGQQSVLDHLAAGEDVDPREYYMRTICKFETADGKYDWLNQLLAAETSQRFPDRVVYDNHQII' A
#
# COMPACT_ATOMS: atom_id res chain seq x y z
N MET A 1 6.37 4.40 -4.92
CA MET A 1 6.23 5.60 -5.79
C MET A 1 4.76 5.97 -5.81
N ARG A 2 4.42 7.25 -5.61
CA ARG A 2 3.04 7.75 -5.74
C ARG A 2 2.94 8.54 -7.03
N ALA A 3 2.00 8.18 -7.90
CA ALA A 3 1.85 8.81 -9.20
C ALA A 3 0.37 9.01 -9.52
N GLY A 4 0.04 10.08 -10.23
CA GLY A 4 -1.34 10.44 -10.55
C GLY A 4 -1.38 11.82 -11.21
N GLN A 5 -2.57 12.29 -11.55
CA GLN A 5 -2.73 13.67 -11.99
C GLN A 5 -2.34 14.63 -10.85
N GLN A 6 -1.70 15.74 -11.20
CA GLN A 6 -1.21 16.70 -10.20
C GLN A 6 -2.32 17.18 -9.26
N SER A 7 -3.52 17.48 -9.80
CA SER A 7 -4.70 17.87 -9.02
C SER A 7 -5.06 16.84 -7.95
N VAL A 8 -5.08 15.56 -8.29
CA VAL A 8 -5.36 14.46 -7.36
C VAL A 8 -4.30 14.39 -6.26
N LEU A 9 -3.02 14.55 -6.63
CA LEU A 9 -1.91 14.53 -5.66
C LEU A 9 -1.93 15.74 -4.73
N ASP A 10 -2.41 16.89 -5.20
CA ASP A 10 -2.56 18.12 -4.43
C ASP A 10 -3.69 17.99 -3.41
N HIS A 11 -4.87 17.49 -3.81
CA HIS A 11 -5.98 17.16 -2.90
C HIS A 11 -5.53 16.16 -1.82
N LEU A 12 -4.81 15.12 -2.24
CA LEU A 12 -4.26 14.12 -1.32
C LEU A 12 -3.21 14.72 -0.36
N ALA A 13 -2.43 15.71 -0.80
CA ALA A 13 -1.46 16.41 0.04
C ALA A 13 -2.13 17.39 1.01
N ALA A 14 -3.28 17.96 0.64
CA ALA A 14 -4.13 18.77 1.50
C ALA A 14 -4.87 17.94 2.57
N GLY A 15 -4.81 16.61 2.48
CA GLY A 15 -5.49 15.72 3.41
C GLY A 15 -6.99 15.56 3.12
N GLU A 16 -7.40 15.83 1.88
CA GLU A 16 -8.76 15.52 1.46
C GLU A 16 -8.93 14.01 1.27
N ASP A 17 -10.17 13.54 1.37
CA ASP A 17 -10.50 12.14 1.07
C ASP A 17 -10.51 11.97 -0.45
N VAL A 18 -9.58 11.16 -0.95
CA VAL A 18 -9.36 10.90 -2.37
C VAL A 18 -9.51 9.41 -2.62
N ASP A 19 -10.31 9.03 -3.61
CA ASP A 19 -10.47 7.62 -3.97
C ASP A 19 -9.10 7.04 -4.38
N PRO A 20 -8.62 5.95 -3.75
CA PRO A 20 -7.35 5.31 -4.07
C PRO A 20 -7.26 4.76 -5.51
N ARG A 21 -8.36 4.78 -6.28
CA ARG A 21 -8.38 4.47 -7.71
C ARG A 21 -7.94 5.66 -8.59
N GLU A 22 -7.93 6.87 -8.04
CA GLU A 22 -7.54 8.10 -8.77
C GLU A 22 -6.02 8.33 -8.80
N TYR A 23 -5.26 7.60 -7.97
CA TYR A 23 -3.81 7.64 -7.97
C TYR A 23 -3.21 6.24 -7.87
N TYR A 24 -2.01 6.09 -8.39
CA TYR A 24 -1.20 4.90 -8.25
C TYR A 24 -0.38 4.96 -6.97
N MET A 25 -0.64 4.02 -6.07
CA MET A 25 0.20 3.73 -4.90
C MET A 25 0.20 2.23 -4.67
N ARG A 26 1.30 1.57 -5.05
CA ARG A 26 1.49 0.13 -4.96
C ARG A 26 2.92 -0.18 -4.50
N THR A 27 3.06 -1.28 -3.76
CA THR A 27 4.35 -1.72 -3.21
C THR A 27 4.49 -3.25 -3.34
N ILE A 28 5.72 -3.75 -3.41
CA ILE A 28 6.02 -5.17 -3.20
C ILE A 28 6.45 -5.34 -1.75
N CYS A 29 5.79 -6.23 -1.03
CA CYS A 29 6.08 -6.49 0.37
C CYS A 29 7.00 -7.70 0.53
N LYS A 30 8.02 -7.52 1.36
CA LYS A 30 8.90 -8.59 1.84
C LYS A 30 8.70 -8.69 3.35
N PHE A 31 8.57 -9.90 3.84
CA PHE A 31 8.40 -10.19 5.26
C PHE A 31 9.59 -10.99 5.78
N GLU A 32 9.91 -10.79 7.06
CA GLU A 32 10.95 -11.53 7.77
C GLU A 32 10.47 -11.82 9.19
N THR A 33 10.53 -13.08 9.61
CA THR A 33 10.14 -13.52 10.95
C THR A 33 10.89 -14.78 11.36
N ALA A 34 11.16 -14.93 12.66
CA ALA A 34 11.74 -16.14 13.25
C ALA A 34 10.68 -17.03 13.94
N ASP A 35 9.42 -16.58 14.03
CA ASP A 35 8.34 -17.38 14.60
C ASP A 35 7.87 -18.43 13.58
N GLY A 36 8.02 -19.71 13.91
CA GLY A 36 7.66 -20.83 13.05
C GLY A 36 6.19 -20.85 12.62
N LYS A 37 5.28 -20.21 13.38
CA LYS A 37 3.88 -20.06 12.98
C LYS A 37 3.72 -19.23 11.69
N TYR A 38 4.64 -18.31 11.45
CA TYR A 38 4.56 -17.33 10.36
C TYR A 38 5.65 -17.52 9.31
N ASP A 39 6.38 -18.64 9.32
CA ASP A 39 7.51 -18.88 8.42
C ASP A 39 7.13 -18.83 6.93
N TRP A 40 5.86 -19.11 6.60
CA TRP A 40 5.32 -18.95 5.24
C TRP A 40 5.47 -17.52 4.69
N LEU A 41 5.48 -16.50 5.55
CA LEU A 41 5.69 -15.11 5.15
C LEU A 41 7.09 -14.86 4.60
N ASN A 42 8.10 -15.60 5.09
CA ASN A 42 9.48 -15.46 4.64
C ASN A 42 9.67 -15.88 3.17
N GLN A 43 8.76 -16.71 2.65
CA GLN A 43 8.76 -17.22 1.28
C GLN A 43 7.66 -16.58 0.41
N LEU A 44 6.89 -15.65 0.96
CA LEU A 44 5.78 -15.00 0.29
C LEU A 44 6.24 -13.82 -0.56
N LEU A 45 5.85 -13.80 -1.84
CA LEU A 45 5.81 -12.58 -2.64
C LEU A 45 4.41 -11.96 -2.55
N ALA A 46 4.32 -10.73 -2.05
CA ALA A 46 3.06 -10.00 -1.95
C ALA A 46 3.13 -8.66 -2.68
N ALA A 47 2.02 -8.29 -3.30
CA ALA A 47 1.77 -6.95 -3.80
C ALA A 47 0.75 -6.25 -2.90
N GLU A 48 0.90 -4.95 -2.76
CA GLU A 48 0.14 -4.14 -1.81
C GLU A 48 -0.56 -3.00 -2.54
N THR A 49 -1.82 -2.74 -2.16
CA THR A 49 -2.55 -1.52 -2.54
C THR A 49 -2.77 -0.64 -1.32
N SER A 50 -2.55 0.67 -1.46
CA SER A 50 -2.69 1.59 -0.33
C SER A 50 -3.68 2.71 -0.58
N GLN A 51 -4.33 3.13 0.49
CA GLN A 51 -5.10 4.36 0.58
C GLN A 51 -4.52 5.24 1.69
N ARG A 52 -4.31 6.52 1.37
CA ARG A 52 -3.80 7.50 2.33
C ARG A 52 -4.91 8.41 2.82
N PHE A 53 -4.94 8.59 4.13
CA PHE A 53 -5.76 9.55 4.85
C PHE A 53 -4.82 10.55 5.56
N PRO A 54 -5.37 11.65 6.13
CA PRO A 54 -4.55 12.63 6.87
C PRO A 54 -3.76 12.03 8.04
N ASP A 55 -4.36 11.08 8.76
CA ASP A 55 -3.88 10.55 10.03
C ASP A 55 -3.38 9.09 9.94
N ARG A 56 -3.60 8.42 8.82
CA ARG A 56 -3.26 7.00 8.64
C ARG A 56 -3.05 6.64 7.18
N VAL A 57 -2.44 5.48 6.96
CA VAL A 57 -2.41 4.80 5.66
C VAL A 57 -2.98 3.41 5.85
N VAL A 58 -3.89 3.01 4.98
CA VAL A 58 -4.45 1.66 4.93
C VAL A 58 -3.71 0.90 3.84
N TYR A 59 -3.28 -0.32 4.18
CA TYR A 59 -2.52 -1.20 3.29
C TYR A 59 -3.27 -2.54 3.17
N ASP A 60 -3.63 -2.90 1.95
CA ASP A 60 -4.20 -4.20 1.61
C ASP A 60 -3.12 -5.05 0.94
N ASN A 61 -2.69 -6.11 1.60
CA ASN A 61 -1.65 -7.03 1.12
C ASN A 61 -2.27 -8.24 0.42
N HIS A 62 -1.78 -8.53 -0.78
CA HIS A 62 -2.24 -9.64 -1.61
C HIS A 62 -1.08 -10.57 -1.93
N GLN A 63 -1.23 -11.85 -1.61
CA GLN A 63 -0.34 -12.89 -2.08
C GLN A 63 -0.41 -12.99 -3.61
N ILE A 64 0.75 -13.12 -4.25
CA ILE A 64 0.85 -13.46 -5.67
C ILE A 64 0.91 -14.99 -5.79
N ILE A 65 0.03 -15.58 -6.61
CA ILE A 65 -0.08 -17.02 -6.89
C ILE A 65 0.21 -17.34 -8.35
#